data_AF-A0A5B2YUL2-F1
#
_entry.id   AF-A0A5B2YUL2-F1
#
_cell.length_a   1.000
_cell.length_b   1.000
_cell.length_c   1.000
_cell.angle_alpha   90.00
_cell.angle_beta   90.00
_cell.angle_gamma   90.00
#
_symmetry.space_group_name_H-M   'P 1'
#
loop_
_entity.id
_entity.type
_entity.pdbx_description
1 polymer ?
#
loop_
_entity_poly.entity_id
_entity_poly.type
_entity_poly.pdbx_seq_one_letter_code
_entity_poly.pdbx_strand_id
1 'polypeptide(L)'
;MLVAERFLDGLIKIHGKHGVSTDGGRWYPQACRFLKLKHHIHSSLEKSLIERTTQYLKDRTESFDDYFPCRIKNCKLKHVSNWLNMFSDYHNKEVNNA
;
A
#
# COMPACT_ATOMS: atom_id res chain seq x y z
N MET A 1 -1.10 -4.24 -17.07
CA MET A 1 -1.28 -5.62 -16.57
C MET A 1 -0.10 -6.09 -15.74
N LEU A 2 1.14 -5.99 -16.25
CA LEU A 2 2.37 -6.38 -15.55
C LEU A 2 2.58 -5.68 -14.18
N VAL A 3 2.18 -4.41 -14.05
CA VAL A 3 2.41 -3.65 -12.80
C VAL A 3 1.60 -4.21 -11.63
N ALA A 4 0.29 -4.43 -11.82
CA ALA A 4 -0.58 -4.98 -10.77
C ALA A 4 -0.16 -6.40 -10.38
N GLU A 5 0.18 -7.22 -11.37
CA GLU A 5 0.69 -8.58 -11.13
C GLU A 5 2.01 -8.57 -10.34
N ARG A 6 3.01 -7.78 -10.76
CA ARG A 6 4.29 -7.68 -10.04
C ARG A 6 4.12 -7.14 -8.63
N PHE A 7 3.20 -6.20 -8.44
CA PHE A 7 2.88 -5.68 -7.11
C PHE A 7 2.28 -6.78 -6.22
N LEU A 8 1.26 -7.50 -6.70
CA LEU A 8 0.63 -8.60 -5.96
C LEU A 8 1.59 -9.76 -5.70
N ASP A 9 2.45 -10.11 -6.65
CA ASP A 9 3.51 -11.13 -6.46
C ASP A 9 4.49 -10.72 -5.35
N GLY A 10 4.84 -9.44 -5.27
CA GLY A 10 5.62 -8.89 -4.16
C GLY A 10 4.93 -9.08 -2.80
N LEU A 11 3.62 -8.81 -2.73
CA LEU A 11 2.84 -9.04 -1.52
C LEU A 11 2.77 -10.52 -1.14
N ILE A 12 2.64 -11.42 -2.12
CA ILE A 12 2.65 -12.88 -1.88
C ILE A 12 3.98 -13.32 -1.26
N LYS A 13 5.11 -12.76 -1.72
CA LYS A 13 6.44 -13.10 -1.19
C LYS A 13 6.63 -12.67 0.27
N ILE A 14 5.99 -11.58 0.68
CA ILE A 14 6.13 -11.01 2.04
C ILE A 14 5.11 -11.64 3.00
N HIS A 15 3.85 -11.76 2.57
CA HIS A 15 2.74 -12.14 3.45
C HIS A 15 2.19 -13.55 3.18
N GLY A 16 2.65 -14.22 2.13
CA GLY A 16 2.04 -15.46 1.66
C GLY A 16 0.78 -15.21 0.82
N LYS A 17 0.12 -16.30 0.44
CA LYS A 17 -0.98 -16.26 -0.51
C LYS A 17 -2.33 -16.09 0.19
N HIS A 18 -2.94 -14.93 0.04
CA HIS A 18 -4.25 -14.59 0.60
C HIS A 18 -5.26 -14.19 -0.47
N GLY A 19 -6.55 -14.17 -0.12
CA GLY A 19 -7.58 -13.60 -0.97
C GLY A 19 -7.37 -12.10 -1.14
N VAL A 20 -7.65 -11.57 -2.34
CA VAL A 20 -7.48 -10.15 -2.67
C VAL A 20 -8.84 -9.52 -2.91
N SER A 21 -9.12 -8.47 -2.16
CA SER A 21 -10.28 -7.61 -2.30
C SER A 21 -9.85 -6.37 -3.11
N THR A 22 -10.59 -5.91 -4.13
CA THR A 22 -10.28 -4.65 -4.87
C THR A 22 -11.54 -3.85 -5.27
N ASP A 23 -11.37 -2.62 -5.76
CA ASP A 23 -12.43 -1.69 -6.22
C ASP A 23 -13.13 -2.06 -7.55
N GLY A 24 -12.85 -3.24 -8.11
CA GLY A 24 -13.35 -3.64 -9.44
C GLY A 24 -12.55 -3.10 -10.62
N GLY A 25 -11.39 -2.45 -10.40
CA GLY A 25 -10.49 -2.02 -11.47
C GLY A 25 -10.13 -3.16 -12.43
N ARG A 26 -10.24 -2.92 -13.74
CA ARG A 26 -10.17 -3.95 -14.79
C ARG A 26 -8.86 -4.77 -14.82
N TRP A 27 -7.77 -4.26 -14.25
CA TRP A 27 -6.47 -4.93 -14.23
C TRP A 27 -6.32 -5.97 -13.12
N TYR A 28 -7.09 -5.88 -12.02
CA TYR A 28 -6.95 -6.77 -10.87
C TYR A 28 -7.45 -8.20 -11.13
N PRO A 29 -8.62 -8.44 -11.76
CA PRO A 29 -9.09 -9.80 -12.03
C PRO A 29 -8.10 -10.61 -12.87
N GLN A 30 -7.48 -9.96 -13.84
CA GLN A 30 -6.50 -10.59 -14.71
C GLN A 30 -5.21 -10.94 -13.96
N ALA A 31 -4.64 -9.99 -13.20
CA ALA A 31 -3.45 -10.23 -12.39
C ALA A 31 -3.69 -11.34 -11.34
N CYS A 32 -4.84 -11.33 -10.66
CA CYS A 32 -5.21 -12.35 -9.70
C CYS A 32 -5.32 -13.74 -10.34
N ARG A 33 -5.88 -13.83 -11.56
CA ARG A 33 -5.97 -15.09 -12.30
C ARG A 33 -4.60 -15.68 -12.60
N PHE A 34 -3.64 -14.87 -13.06
CA PHE A 34 -2.26 -15.32 -13.32
C PHE A 34 -1.58 -15.85 -12.05
N LEU A 35 -1.75 -15.15 -10.93
CA LEU A 35 -1.19 -15.53 -9.63
C LEU A 35 -2.03 -16.60 -8.89
N LYS A 36 -3.12 -17.07 -9.50
CA LYS A 36 -4.09 -18.01 -8.93
C LYS A 36 -4.64 -17.54 -7.56
N LEU A 37 -4.85 -16.23 -7.40
CA LEU A 37 -5.43 -15.61 -6.20
C LEU A 37 -6.96 -15.62 -6.28
N LYS A 38 -7.63 -15.88 -5.14
CA LYS A 38 -9.07 -15.65 -5.03
C LYS A 38 -9.31 -14.15 -4.99
N HIS A 39 -10.09 -13.64 -5.94
CA HIS A 39 -10.40 -12.22 -6.06
C HIS A 39 -11.87 -11.95 -5.78
N HIS A 40 -12.16 -10.88 -5.06
CA HIS A 40 -13.51 -10.34 -4.88
C HIS A 40 -13.49 -8.81 -4.88
N ILE A 41 -14.67 -8.21 -5.09
CA ILE A 41 -14.83 -6.77 -5.01
C ILE A 41 -15.04 -6.38 -3.54
N HIS A 42 -14.41 -5.29 -3.10
CA HIS A 42 -14.55 -4.78 -1.75
C HIS A 42 -16.01 -4.58 -1.35
N SER A 43 -16.38 -5.09 -0.18
CA SER A 43 -17.55 -4.65 0.58
C SER A 43 -17.37 -3.21 1.06
N SER A 44 -18.46 -2.58 1.51
CA SER A 44 -18.43 -1.22 2.08
C SER A 44 -17.45 -1.10 3.26
N LEU A 45 -17.35 -2.14 4.09
CA LEU A 45 -16.43 -2.16 5.23
C LEU A 45 -14.97 -2.23 4.76
N GLU A 46 -14.63 -3.16 3.87
CA GLU A 46 -13.26 -3.29 3.35
C GLU A 46 -12.80 -2.00 2.68
N LYS A 47 -13.67 -1.40 1.86
CA LYS A 47 -13.40 -0.09 1.24
C LYS A 47 -13.12 0.97 2.30
N SER A 48 -13.96 1.07 3.33
CA SER A 48 -13.80 2.05 4.41
C SER A 48 -12.48 1.88 5.16
N LEU A 49 -12.08 0.65 5.48
CA LEU A 49 -10.81 0.34 6.16
C LEU A 49 -9.61 0.74 5.31
N ILE A 50 -9.63 0.43 4.02
CA ILE A 50 -8.54 0.76 3.08
C ILE A 50 -8.44 2.27 2.87
N GLU A 51 -9.56 2.95 2.68
CA GLU A 51 -9.61 4.41 2.51
C GLU A 51 -9.11 5.11 3.78
N ARG A 52 -9.55 4.66 4.97
CA ARG A 52 -9.08 5.21 6.24
C ARG A 52 -7.57 5.02 6.44
N THR A 53 -7.06 3.83 6.12
CA THR A 53 -5.62 3.53 6.21
C THR A 53 -4.81 4.39 5.24
N THR A 54 -5.30 4.53 4.01
CA THR A 54 -4.65 5.35 2.97
C THR A 54 -4.66 6.82 3.35
N GLN A 55 -5.77 7.33 3.88
CA GLN A 55 -5.87 8.70 4.37
C GLN A 55 -4.87 8.94 5.49
N TYR A 56 -4.81 8.07 6.49
CA TYR A 56 -3.86 8.19 7.59
C TYR A 56 -2.41 8.24 7.08
N LEU A 57 -2.02 7.37 6.16
CA LEU A 57 -0.69 7.40 5.55
C LEU A 57 -0.40 8.73 4.84
N LYS A 58 -1.38 9.27 4.10
CA LYS A 58 -1.25 10.57 3.42
C LYS A 58 -1.06 11.70 4.41
N ASP A 59 -1.91 11.80 5.43
CA ASP A 59 -1.83 12.86 6.44
C ASP A 59 -0.46 12.87 7.16
N ARG A 60 0.08 11.68 7.46
CA ARG A 60 1.41 11.54 8.08
C ARG A 60 2.54 11.92 7.11
N THR A 61 2.41 11.57 5.84
CA THR A 61 3.42 11.89 4.81
C THR A 61 3.41 13.38 4.48
N GLU A 62 2.23 13.99 4.40
CA GLU A 62 2.04 15.44 4.20
C GLU A 62 2.70 16.22 5.33
N SER A 63 2.41 15.86 6.58
CA SER A 63 3.08 16.46 7.74
C SER A 63 4.61 16.37 7.62
N PHE A 64 5.15 15.23 7.17
CA PHE A 64 6.59 15.08 6.96
C PHE A 64 7.13 15.99 5.85
N ASP A 65 6.45 16.09 4.71
CA ASP A 65 6.86 16.94 3.60
C ASP A 65 6.79 18.44 3.96
N ASP A 66 5.80 18.86 4.76
CA ASP A 66 5.68 20.24 5.25
C ASP A 66 6.88 20.65 6.12
N TYR A 67 7.34 19.76 7.01
CA TYR A 67 8.53 20.01 7.85
C TYR A 67 9.85 19.86 7.08
N PHE A 68 9.90 18.95 6.11
CA PHE A 68 11.13 18.60 5.39
C PHE A 68 10.96 18.69 3.86
N PRO A 69 10.59 19.87 3.32
CA PRO A 69 10.19 19.99 1.92
C PRO A 69 11.37 19.72 0.99
N CYS A 70 11.16 18.85 -0.01
CA CYS A 70 12.18 18.57 -1.01
C CYS A 70 12.13 19.57 -2.18
N ARG A 71 13.07 20.53 -2.21
CA ARG A 71 13.16 21.55 -3.28
C ARG A 71 13.97 21.13 -4.51
N ILE A 72 14.47 19.89 -4.53
CA ILE A 72 15.31 19.39 -5.62
C ILE A 72 14.43 19.03 -6.82
N LYS A 73 14.68 19.67 -7.98
CA LYS A 73 14.04 19.29 -9.25
C LYS A 73 14.41 17.85 -9.61
N ASN A 74 13.43 17.07 -10.05
CA ASN A 74 13.60 15.65 -10.39
C ASN A 74 14.14 14.80 -9.23
N CYS A 75 13.77 15.13 -7.99
CA CYS A 75 14.11 14.31 -6.84
C CYS A 75 13.65 12.86 -7.03
N LYS A 76 14.52 11.89 -6.71
CA LYS A 76 14.22 10.45 -6.78
C LYS A 76 13.40 9.92 -5.59
N LEU A 77 12.86 10.82 -4.76
CA LEU A 77 11.99 10.51 -3.61
C LEU A 77 12.55 9.54 -2.55
N LYS A 78 13.88 9.34 -2.51
CA LYS A 78 14.53 8.42 -1.54
C LYS A 78 14.21 8.79 -0.08
N HIS A 79 14.10 10.08 0.22
CA HIS A 79 13.74 10.57 1.56
C HIS A 79 12.33 10.12 1.96
N VAL A 80 11.35 10.18 1.05
CA VAL A 80 9.99 9.67 1.26
C VAL A 80 10.01 8.16 1.51
N SER A 81 10.72 7.38 0.68
CA SER A 81 10.83 5.93 0.87
C SER A 81 11.47 5.55 2.20
N ASN A 82 12.55 6.25 2.59
CA ASN A 82 13.21 6.02 3.88
C ASN A 82 12.29 6.36 5.06
N TRP A 83 11.55 7.47 4.96
CA TRP A 83 10.59 7.88 5.99
C TRP A 83 9.44 6.87 6.09
N LEU A 84 8.87 6.41 4.96
CA LEU A 84 7.82 5.40 4.95
C LEU A 84 8.29 4.08 5.60
N ASN A 85 9.50 3.62 5.30
CA ASN A 85 10.05 2.42 5.92
C ASN A 85 10.17 2.55 7.44
N MET A 86 10.71 3.68 7.92
CA MET A 86 10.83 3.96 9.35
C MET A 86 9.46 4.10 10.02
N PHE A 87 8.53 4.80 9.37
CA PHE A 87 7.17 4.97 9.86
C PHE A 87 6.43 3.63 9.98
N SER A 88 6.50 2.78 8.95
CA SER A 88 5.87 1.46 8.97
C SER A 88 6.44 0.54 10.06
N ASP A 89 7.76 0.53 10.25
CA ASP A 89 8.39 -0.26 11.33
C ASP A 89 7.93 0.21 12.72
N TYR A 90 7.93 1.53 12.96
CA TYR A 90 7.46 2.09 14.22
C TYR A 90 5.97 1.81 14.44
N HIS A 91 5.12 2.12 13.47
CA HIS A 91 3.68 1.94 13.57
C HIS A 91 3.30 0.47 13.84
N ASN A 92 3.94 -0.47 13.13
CA ASN A 92 3.66 -1.89 13.32
C ASN A 92 4.13 -2.39 14.70
N LYS A 93 5.23 -1.85 15.25
CA LYS A 93 5.66 -2.17 16.63
C LYS A 93 4.66 -1.66 17.65
N GLU A 94 4.20 -0.43 17.52
CA GLU A 94 3.19 0.14 18.42
C GLU A 94 1.89 -0.66 18.38
N VAL A 95 1.41 -1.03 17.18
CA VAL A 95 0.19 -1.85 17.01
C VAL A 95 0.36 -3.25 17.60
N ASN A 96 1.52 -3.88 17.46
CA ASN A 96 1.76 -5.23 18.02
C ASN A 96 1.97 -5.22 19.54
N ASN A 97 2.31 -4.07 20.12
CA ASN A 97 2.51 -3.90 21.57
C ASN A 97 1.27 -3.32 22.28
N ALA A 98 0.20 -3.01 21.55
CA ALA A 98 -1.07 -2.47 22.05
C ALA A 98 -2.12 -3.57 22.26
#